data_AF-A0A7X8GPX7-F1
#
_entry.id   AF-A0A7X8GPX7-F1
#
_cell.length_a   1.000
_cell.length_b   1.000
_cell.length_c   1.000
_cell.angle_alpha   90.00
_cell.angle_beta   90.00
_cell.angle_gamma   90.00
#
_symmetry.space_group_name_H-M   'P 1'
#
loop_
_entity.id
_entity.type
_entity.pdbx_description
1 polymer ?
#
loop_
_entity_poly.entity_id
_entity_poly.type
_entity_poly.pdbx_seq_one_letter_code
_entity_poly.pdbx_strand_id
1 'polypeptide(L)' 'AAVTSVGMRMTSIPAVEREITFDRPFLYGIMDLEAGIPLFVGILENPAAH' A
#
# COMPACT_ATOMS: atom_id res chain seq x y z
N ALA A 1 -9.92 9.97 6.07
CA ALA A 1 -9.21 11.24 5.80
C ALA A 1 -9.19 11.44 4.29
N ALA A 2 -9.50 12.65 3.82
CA ALA A 2 -9.37 13.01 2.40
C ALA A 2 -8.04 13.75 2.19
N VAL A 3 -7.49 13.70 0.97
CA VAL A 3 -6.25 14.43 0.66
C VAL A 3 -6.58 15.93 0.61
N THR A 4 -6.08 16.71 1.58
CA THR A 4 -6.33 18.16 1.68
C THR A 4 -5.09 19.02 1.42
N SER A 5 -3.95 18.41 1.12
CA SER A 5 -2.68 19.12 0.90
C SER A 5 -2.09 18.84 -0.49
N VAL A 6 -1.52 19.88 -1.09
CA VAL A 6 -0.70 19.79 -2.30
C VAL A 6 0.77 19.80 -1.86
N GLY A 7 1.46 18.67 -1.99
CA GLY A 7 2.89 18.58 -1.72
C GLY A 7 3.71 19.14 -2.89
N MET A 8 4.45 20.22 -2.67
CA MET A 8 5.51 20.63 -3.60
C MET A 8 6.69 19.65 -3.47
N ARG A 9 7.22 19.14 -4.59
CA ARG A 9 8.46 18.34 -4.60
C ARG A 9 9.63 19.25 -4.22
N MET A 10 10.04 19.22 -2.95
CA MET A 10 11.35 19.71 -2.56
C MET A 10 12.38 18.84 -3.29
N THR A 11 13.33 19.47 -3.99
CA THR A 11 14.32 18.81 -4.87
C THR A 11 15.34 17.94 -4.12
N SER A 12 15.21 17.80 -2.81
CA SER A 12 15.95 16.87 -1.97
C SER A 12 14.99 15.84 -1.38
N ILE A 13 15.00 14.62 -1.90
CA ILE A 13 14.35 13.48 -1.26
C ILE A 13 15.08 13.26 0.09
N PRO A 14 14.41 13.39 1.25
CA PRO A 14 14.98 12.95 2.52
C PRO A 14 15.39 11.49 2.37
N ALA A 15 16.55 11.09 2.87
CA ALA A 15 16.98 9.70 2.80
C ALA A 15 15.89 8.81 3.42
N VAL A 16 15.11 8.13 2.57
CA VAL A 16 14.06 7.23 3.02
C VAL A 16 14.77 5.98 3.53
N GLU A 17 14.67 5.70 4.83
CA GLU A 17 15.38 4.57 5.45
C GLU A 17 14.96 3.22 4.84
N ARG A 18 13.75 3.13 4.28
CA ARG A 18 13.26 1.97 3.53
C ARG A 18 12.16 2.37 2.55
N GLU A 19 12.39 2.13 1.26
CA GLU A 19 11.35 2.22 0.23
C GLU A 19 10.66 0.86 0.05
N ILE A 20 9.32 0.87 0.01
CA ILE A 20 8.49 -0.31 -0.28
C ILE A 20 7.53 0.07 -1.40
N THR A 21 7.62 -0.65 -2.51
CA THR A 21 6.83 -0.41 -3.72
C THR A 21 6.06 -1.68 -4.10
N PHE A 22 4.76 -1.53 -4.39
CA PHE A 22 3.86 -2.59 -4.80
C PHE A 22 3.56 -2.50 -6.30
N ASP A 23 4.59 -2.68 -7.13
CA ASP A 23 4.56 -2.51 -8.59
C ASP A 23 4.50 -3.83 -9.38
N ARG A 24 4.35 -4.95 -8.70
CA ARG A 24 4.30 -6.32 -9.24
C ARG A 24 3.39 -7.19 -8.37
N PRO A 25 2.99 -8.39 -8.80
CA PRO A 25 2.07 -9.24 -8.05
C PRO A 25 2.47 -9.43 -6.59
N PHE A 26 1.49 -9.29 -5.69
CA PHE A 26 1.68 -9.42 -4.26
C PHE A 26 0.50 -10.09 -3.57
N LEU A 27 0.78 -10.79 -2.48
CA LEU A 27 -0.23 -11.33 -1.57
C LEU A 27 -0.74 -10.22 -0.66
N TYR A 28 -2.06 -10.16 -0.44
CA TYR A 28 -2.68 -9.27 0.51
C TYR A 28 -3.70 -10.01 1.37
N GLY A 29 -3.96 -9.47 2.56
CA GLY A 29 -4.98 -9.98 3.46
C GLY A 29 -5.65 -8.85 4.23
N ILE A 30 -6.94 -8.98 4.48
CA ILE A 30 -7.71 -8.11 5.36
C ILE A 30 -8.00 -8.93 6.61
N MET A 31 -7.54 -8.44 7.76
CA MET A 31 -7.55 -9.19 9.03
C MET A 31 -8.51 -8.54 10.03
N ASP A 32 -9.24 -9.36 10.78
CA ASP A 32 -9.72 -8.96 12.10
C ASP A 32 -8.56 -9.12 13.08
N LEU A 33 -8.05 -8.01 13.60
CA LEU A 33 -6.91 -8.00 14.50
C LEU A 33 -7.27 -8.35 15.94
N GLU A 34 -8.53 -8.21 16.34
CA GLU A 34 -8.98 -8.58 17.69
C GLU A 34 -9.16 -10.09 17.81
N ALA A 35 -9.81 -10.70 16.82
CA ALA A 35 -9.96 -12.16 16.75
C ALA A 35 -8.73 -12.87 16.16
N GLY A 36 -7.85 -12.16 15.46
CA GLY A 36 -6.64 -12.70 14.83
C GLY A 36 -6.90 -13.56 13.59
N ILE A 37 -8.05 -13.38 12.93
CA ILE A 37 -8.48 -14.20 11.79
C ILE A 37 -8.49 -13.39 10.48
N PRO A 38 -8.15 -14.01 9.34
CA PRO A 38 -8.30 -13.37 8.04
C PRO A 38 -9.78 -13.30 7.64
N LEU A 39 -10.24 -12.11 7.27
CA LEU A 39 -11.53 -11.90 6.64
C LEU A 39 -11.46 -12.16 5.14
N PHE A 40 -10.35 -11.74 4.52
CA PHE A 40 -10.06 -11.97 3.10
C PHE A 40 -8.56 -12.21 2.90
N VAL A 41 -8.22 -13.06 1.93
CA VAL A 41 -6.83 -13.30 1.47
C VAL A 41 -6.87 -13.41 -0.04
N GLY A 42 -5.91 -12.80 -0.73
CA GLY A 42 -5.84 -12.85 -2.19
C GLY A 42 -4.47 -12.44 -2.73
N ILE A 43 -4.28 -12.66 -4.03
CA ILE A 43 -3.12 -12.20 -4.78
C ILE A 43 -3.61 -11.11 -5.74
N LEU A 44 -2.97 -9.94 -5.73
CA LEU A 44 -3.23 -8.90 -6.70
C LEU A 44 -2.31 -9.09 -7.91
N GLU A 45 -2.75 -9.86 -8.90
CA GLU A 45 -1.98 -10.17 -10.11
C GLU A 45 -1.89 -8.97 -11.07
N ASN A 46 -3.01 -8.29 -11.31
CA ASN A 46 -3.05 -7.09 -12.15
C ASN A 46 -4.06 -6.08 -11.59
N PRO A 47 -3.61 -4.94 -11.03
CA PRO A 47 -4.49 -3.92 -10.46
C PRO A 47 -5.28 -3.13 -11.51
N ALA A 48 -4.87 -3.16 -12.77
CA ALA A 48 -5.52 -2.44 -13.88
C ALA A 48 -6.39 -3.36 -14.75
N ALA A 49 -6.51 -4.64 -14.40
CA ALA A 49 -7.44 -5.54 -15.07
C ALA A 49 -8.87 -5.13 -14.71
N HIS A 50 -9.46 -4.31 -15.58
CA HIS A 50 -10.85 -3.89 -15.53
C HIS A 50 -11.41 -3.78 -16.95
#